data_AF-A0A9D1GYU1-F1
#
_entry.id   AF-A0A9D1GYU1-F1
#
_cell.length_a   1.000
_cell.length_b   1.000
_cell.length_c   1.000
_cell.angle_alpha   90.00
_cell.angle_beta   90.00
_cell.angle_gamma   90.00
#
_symmetry.space_group_name_H-M   'P 1'
#
loop_
_entity.id
_entity.type
_entity.pdbx_description
1 polymer ?
#
loop_
_entity_poly.entity_id
_entity_poly.type
_entity_poly.pdbx_seq_one_letter_code
_entity_poly.pdbx_strand_id
1 'polypeptide(L)'
;NQGIDKSKVVAAGKEVDRLQSFGEVERITSRVLLLAGAKDAGGVASAQRLHDRIDGSVLQVIDGAGHLVNKDAPAAFNQAVADFLG
;
A
#
# COMPACT_ATOMS: atom_id res chain seq x y z
N ASN A 1 19.06 30.73 -7.67
CA ASN A 1 17.60 30.60 -7.86
C ASN A 1 17.25 29.13 -7.93
N GLN A 2 16.58 28.48 -6.98
CA GLN A 2 15.88 28.85 -5.76
C GLN A 2 16.23 27.78 -4.72
N GLY A 3 16.71 28.15 -3.53
CA GLY A 3 16.98 27.18 -2.47
C GLY A 3 15.64 26.63 -1.97
N ILE A 4 15.40 25.32 -2.13
CA ILE A 4 14.18 24.73 -1.58
C ILE A 4 14.23 24.87 -0.06
N ASP A 5 13.23 25.56 0.48
CA ASP A 5 13.03 25.73 1.90
C ASP A 5 12.75 24.37 2.54
N LYS A 6 13.68 23.90 3.37
CA LYS A 6 13.60 22.60 4.07
C LYS A 6 12.32 22.45 4.88
N SER A 7 11.72 23.55 5.35
CA SER A 7 10.46 23.52 6.08
C SER A 7 9.28 23.07 5.20
N LYS A 8 9.28 23.43 3.90
CA LYS A 8 8.26 23.01 2.95
C LYS A 8 8.38 21.54 2.57
N VAL A 9 9.61 21.02 2.48
CA VAL A 9 9.86 19.59 2.24
C VAL A 9 9.37 18.75 3.43
N VAL A 10 9.63 19.19 4.65
CA VAL A 10 9.14 18.51 5.87
C VAL A 10 7.61 18.60 5.99
N ALA A 11 7.01 19.75 5.67
CA ALA A 11 5.56 19.91 5.70
C ALA A 11 4.86 19.03 4.66
N ALA A 12 5.39 18.97 3.43
CA ALA A 12 4.88 18.06 2.40
C ALA A 12 5.01 16.59 2.84
N GLY A 13 6.13 16.21 3.46
CA GLY A 13 6.31 14.86 4.03
C GLY A 13 5.29 14.55 5.12
N LYS A 14 5.01 15.50 6.02
CA LYS A 14 4.00 15.34 7.08
C LYS A 14 2.57 15.24 6.54
N GLU A 15 2.25 15.94 5.46
CA GLU A 15 0.92 15.86 4.85
C GLU A 15 0.73 14.53 4.10
N VAL A 16 1.77 14.03 3.43
CA VAL A 16 1.79 12.68 2.87
C VAL A 16 1.62 11.62 3.97
N ASP A 17 2.28 11.76 5.11
CA ASP A 17 2.08 10.89 6.28
C ASP A 17 0.65 10.95 6.82
N ARG A 18 0.04 12.15 6.85
CA ARG A 18 -1.33 12.33 7.33
C ARG A 18 -2.37 11.68 6.42
N LEU A 19 -2.13 11.68 5.10
CA LEU A 19 -2.93 10.95 4.13
C LEU A 19 -2.83 9.42 4.31
N GLN A 20 -1.76 8.93 4.93
CA GLN A 20 -1.57 7.52 5.30
C GLN A 20 -2.06 7.20 6.72
N SER A 21 -2.75 8.13 7.39
CA SER A 21 -3.36 7.89 8.70
C SER A 21 -4.52 6.89 8.60
N PHE A 22 -4.19 5.63 8.82
CA PHE A 22 -5.09 4.48 8.94
C PHE A 22 -6.02 4.55 10.18
N GLY A 23 -6.42 5.71 10.67
CA GLY A 23 -6.98 5.91 12.02
C GLY A 23 -8.27 5.14 12.35
N GLU A 24 -8.94 4.56 11.36
CA GLU A 24 -10.15 3.75 11.56
C GLU A 24 -10.11 2.41 10.80
N VAL A 25 -8.96 1.94 10.32
CA VAL A 25 -8.90 0.71 9.52
C VAL A 25 -9.33 -0.53 10.29
N GLU A 26 -9.16 -0.53 11.61
CA GLU A 26 -9.63 -1.58 12.52
C GLU A 26 -11.16 -1.74 12.52
N ARG A 27 -11.90 -0.72 12.07
CA ARG A 27 -13.37 -0.77 11.98
C ARG A 27 -13.86 -1.44 10.69
N ILE A 28 -12.97 -1.78 9.77
CA ILE A 28 -13.34 -2.43 8.51
C ILE A 28 -13.75 -3.89 8.80
N THR A 29 -14.99 -4.23 8.45
CA THR A 29 -15.56 -5.59 8.64
C THR A 29 -15.78 -6.34 7.34
N SER A 30 -15.63 -5.69 6.19
CA SER A 30 -15.66 -6.34 4.87
C SER A 30 -14.36 -7.10 4.62
N ARG A 31 -14.39 -8.09 3.72
CA ARG A 31 -13.15 -8.72 3.23
C ARG A 31 -12.26 -7.66 2.57
N VAL A 32 -10.96 -7.73 2.84
CA VAL A 32 -9.95 -6.82 2.24
C VAL A 32 -8.82 -7.61 1.62
N LEU A 33 -8.44 -7.25 0.41
CA LEU A 33 -7.21 -7.69 -0.25
C LEU A 33 -6.22 -6.54 -0.30
N LEU A 34 -5.01 -6.77 0.21
CA LEU A 34 -3.87 -5.88 0.16
C LEU A 34 -2.85 -6.46 -0.82
N LEU A 35 -2.44 -5.66 -1.80
CA LEU A 35 -1.46 -6.04 -2.82
C LEU A 35 -0.26 -5.10 -2.79
N ALA A 36 0.95 -5.67 -2.74
CA ALA A 36 2.20 -4.92 -2.80
C ALA A 36 3.20 -5.62 -3.72
N GLY A 37 4.04 -4.85 -4.42
CA GLY A 37 5.12 -5.41 -5.23
C GLY A 37 6.37 -5.61 -4.39
N ALA A 38 7.03 -6.75 -4.51
CA ALA A 38 8.22 -7.09 -3.72
C ALA A 38 9.39 -6.11 -3.90
N LYS A 39 9.45 -5.38 -5.02
CA LYS A 39 10.48 -4.36 -5.30
C LYS A 39 10.16 -2.98 -4.71
N ASP A 40 8.97 -2.79 -4.14
CA ASP A 40 8.58 -1.56 -3.44
C ASP A 40 8.53 -1.82 -1.92
N ALA A 41 9.68 -1.68 -1.26
CA ALA A 41 9.80 -1.91 0.18
C ALA A 41 8.87 -0.99 1.01
N GLY A 42 8.61 0.24 0.54
CA GLY A 42 7.68 1.16 1.19
C GLY A 42 6.24 0.68 1.09
N GLY A 43 5.83 0.24 -0.10
CA GLY A 43 4.53 -0.39 -0.35
C GLY A 43 4.31 -1.65 0.49
N VAL A 44 5.31 -2.54 0.56
CA VAL A 44 5.27 -3.77 1.38
C VAL A 44 5.11 -3.43 2.86
N ALA A 45 5.90 -2.49 3.38
CA ALA A 45 5.82 -2.10 4.79
C ALA A 45 4.46 -1.49 5.15
N SER A 46 3.90 -0.65 4.28
CA SER A 46 2.57 -0.08 4.46
C SER A 46 1.46 -1.13 4.39
N ALA A 47 1.56 -2.06 3.43
CA ALA A 47 0.59 -3.14 3.30
C ALA A 47 0.64 -4.10 4.50
N GLN A 48 1.82 -4.39 5.05
CA GLN A 48 1.95 -5.17 6.29
C GLN A 48 1.30 -4.45 7.48
N ARG A 49 1.56 -3.15 7.66
CA ARG A 49 0.94 -2.36 8.74
C ARG A 49 -0.59 -2.33 8.65
N LEU A 50 -1.14 -2.32 7.43
CA LEU A 50 -2.58 -2.44 7.20
C LEU A 50 -3.09 -3.84 7.53
N HIS A 51 -2.38 -4.87 7.09
CA HIS A 51 -2.75 -6.25 7.32
C HIS A 51 -2.82 -6.57 8.82
N ASP A 52 -1.86 -6.06 9.60
CA ASP A 52 -1.79 -6.25 11.05
C ASP A 52 -2.94 -5.56 11.81
N ARG A 53 -3.69 -4.66 11.16
CA ARG A 53 -4.75 -3.85 11.79
C ARG A 53 -6.15 -4.10 11.22
N ILE A 54 -6.25 -4.68 10.03
CA ILE A 54 -7.53 -5.02 9.42
C ILE A 54 -7.78 -6.51 9.64
N ASP A 55 -8.66 -6.81 10.59
CA ASP A 55 -9.07 -8.18 10.89
C ASP A 55 -9.62 -8.88 9.64
N GLY A 56 -9.09 -10.07 9.35
CA GLY A 56 -9.51 -10.88 8.20
C GLY A 56 -9.05 -10.36 6.83
N SER A 57 -8.17 -9.36 6.79
CA SER A 57 -7.51 -8.97 5.54
C SER A 57 -6.59 -10.07 5.01
N VAL A 58 -6.38 -10.08 3.70
CA VAL A 58 -5.41 -10.94 3.01
C VAL A 58 -4.34 -10.05 2.42
N LEU A 59 -3.07 -10.35 2.70
CA LEU A 59 -1.93 -9.66 2.08
C LEU A 59 -1.24 -10.59 1.08
N GLN A 60 -1.04 -10.11 -0.14
CA GLN A 60 -0.20 -10.76 -1.14
C GLN A 60 0.90 -9.82 -1.61
N VAL A 61 2.15 -10.28 -1.45
CA VAL A 61 3.33 -9.62 -1.99
C VAL A 61 3.70 -10.29 -3.31
N ILE A 62 3.69 -9.52 -4.40
CA ILE A 62 3.89 -10.02 -5.76
C ILE A 62 5.36 -9.89 -6.15
N ASP A 63 6.00 -11.04 -6.35
CA ASP A 63 7.38 -11.11 -6.81
C ASP A 63 7.55 -10.44 -8.18
N GLY A 64 8.68 -9.77 -8.37
CA GLY A 64 9.02 -9.12 -9.63
C GLY A 64 8.33 -7.77 -9.88
N ALA A 65 7.30 -7.40 -9.10
CA ALA A 65 6.57 -6.14 -9.21
C ALA A 65 7.13 -5.02 -8.32
N GLY A 66 7.03 -3.77 -8.77
CA GLY A 66 7.30 -2.57 -7.97
C GLY A 66 6.01 -1.90 -7.50
N HIS A 67 5.99 -0.57 -7.47
CA HIS A 67 4.86 0.20 -6.95
C HIS A 67 3.57 -0.01 -7.74
N LEU A 68 3.67 -0.21 -9.06
CA LEU A 68 2.52 -0.36 -9.95
C LEU A 68 2.31 -1.84 -10.29
N VAL A 69 1.90 -2.63 -9.29
CA VAL A 69 1.75 -4.10 -9.39
C VAL A 69 0.91 -4.52 -10.60
N ASN A 70 -0.17 -3.79 -10.89
CA ASN A 70 -1.06 -4.03 -12.02
C ASN A 70 -0.38 -3.86 -13.39
N LYS A 71 0.66 -3.02 -13.47
CA LYS A 71 1.45 -2.82 -14.69
C LYS A 71 2.64 -3.77 -14.76
N ASP A 72 3.30 -3.98 -13.62
CA ASP A 72 4.56 -4.73 -13.56
C ASP A 72 4.33 -6.25 -13.62
N ALA A 73 3.22 -6.74 -13.06
CA ALA A 73 2.86 -8.15 -13.03
C ALA A 73 1.35 -8.36 -13.27
N PRO A 74 0.82 -8.00 -14.46
CA PRO A 74 -0.62 -7.97 -14.73
C PRO A 74 -1.31 -9.33 -14.55
N ALA A 75 -0.64 -10.43 -14.91
CA ALA A 75 -1.20 -11.77 -14.73
C ALA A 75 -1.36 -12.14 -13.24
N ALA A 76 -0.32 -11.89 -12.43
CA ALA A 76 -0.37 -12.16 -10.99
C ALA A 76 -1.37 -11.24 -10.28
N PHE A 77 -1.43 -9.96 -10.66
CA PHE A 77 -2.42 -9.01 -10.16
C PHE A 77 -3.85 -9.49 -10.47
N ASN A 78 -4.13 -9.86 -11.73
CA ASN A 78 -5.46 -10.31 -12.13
C ASN A 78 -5.87 -11.60 -11.41
N GLN A 79 -4.94 -12.55 -11.25
CA GLN A 79 -5.20 -13.79 -10.53
C GLN A 79 -5.55 -13.51 -9.06
N ALA A 80 -4.75 -12.69 -8.38
CA ALA A 80 -4.99 -12.30 -7.00
C ALA A 80 -6.37 -11.67 -6.79
N VAL A 81 -6.77 -10.77 -7.70
CA VAL A 81 -8.10 -10.13 -7.65
C VAL A 81 -9.20 -11.14 -7.92
N ALA A 82 -9.06 -12.01 -8.93
CA ALA A 82 -10.05 -13.02 -9.25
C ALA A 82 -10.26 -13.99 -8.08
N ASP A 83 -9.18 -14.55 -7.53
CA ASP A 83 -9.22 -15.48 -6.39
C ASP A 83 -9.88 -14.87 -5.16
N PHE A 84 -9.67 -13.57 -4.94
CA PHE A 84 -10.29 -12.86 -3.82
C PHE A 84 -11.80 -12.68 -4.01
N LEU A 85 -12.23 -12.38 -5.23
CA LEU A 85 -13.63 -12.12 -5.56
C LEU A 85 -14.48 -13.40 -5.67
N GLY A 86 -13.89 -14.54 -6.02
CA GLY A 86 -14.58 -15.82 -6.19
C GLY A 86 -15.12 -16.01 -7.60
#